data_AF-A0A4S5BP08-F1
#
_entry.id   AF-A0A4S5BP08-F1
#
_cell.length_a   1.000
_cell.length_b   1.000
_cell.length_c   1.000
_cell.angle_alpha   90.00
_cell.angle_beta   90.00
_cell.angle_gamma   90.00
#
_symmetry.space_group_name_H-M   'P 1'
#
loop_
_entity.id
_entity.type
_entity.pdbx_description
1 polymer ?
#
loop_
_entity_poly.entity_id
_entity_poly.type
_entity_poly.pdbx_seq_one_letter_code
_entity_poly.pdbx_strand_id
1 'polypeptide(L)'
;MVNGFGLAMPPNSNVAPSLTSNHIMGKAIDMTILWTGEMTVNDKAGNSTKVQFSTNVNTNTQLHKVGASYGVYKLTSDAPHWSHNGR
;
A
#
# COMPACT_ATOMS: atom_id res chain seq x y z
N MET A 1 -12.30 -8.29 21.32
CA MET A 1 -13.29 -7.84 20.32
C MET A 1 -13.55 -6.37 20.62
N VAL A 2 -13.19 -5.45 19.72
CA VAL A 2 -13.52 -4.03 19.91
C VAL A 2 -14.93 -3.80 19.36
N ASN A 3 -15.83 -3.25 20.16
CA ASN A 3 -17.11 -2.73 19.69
C ASN A 3 -16.86 -1.42 18.93
N GLY A 4 -16.28 -1.51 17.73
CA GLY A 4 -16.23 -0.37 16.82
C GLY A 4 -17.64 -0.06 16.35
N PHE A 5 -18.11 1.16 16.60
CA PHE A 5 -19.40 1.66 16.12
C PHE A 5 -20.65 0.90 16.60
N GLY A 6 -20.54 0.09 17.66
CA GLY A 6 -21.68 -0.70 18.18
C GLY A 6 -22.16 -1.81 17.23
N LEU A 7 -21.38 -2.12 16.19
CA LEU A 7 -21.68 -3.20 15.25
C LEU A 7 -20.92 -4.46 15.66
N ALA A 8 -21.64 -5.58 15.83
CA ALA A 8 -21.01 -6.89 15.94
C ALA A 8 -20.20 -7.19 14.66
N MET A 9 -19.09 -7.92 14.81
CA MET A 9 -18.30 -8.41 13.69
C MET A 9 -19.22 -8.98 12.60
N PRO A 10 -19.16 -8.51 11.34
CA PRO A 10 -19.90 -9.13 10.26
C PRO A 10 -19.62 -10.63 10.23
N PRO A 11 -20.62 -11.51 10.01
CA PRO A 11 -20.42 -12.95 10.02
C PRO A 11 -19.32 -13.46 9.08
N ASN A 12 -19.02 -12.67 8.04
CA ASN A 12 -18.04 -12.99 7.01
C ASN A 12 -16.71 -12.21 7.16
N SER A 13 -16.49 -11.49 8.27
CA SER A 13 -15.23 -10.79 8.54
C SER A 13 -14.54 -11.36 9.77
N ASN A 14 -13.29 -11.81 9.59
CA ASN A 14 -12.42 -12.22 10.69
C ASN A 14 -11.61 -11.05 11.27
N VAL A 15 -11.78 -9.84 10.73
CA VAL A 15 -11.02 -8.64 11.12
C VAL A 15 -11.96 -7.63 11.75
N ALA A 16 -11.63 -7.22 12.97
CA ALA A 16 -12.43 -6.22 13.67
C ALA A 16 -12.24 -4.84 13.06
N PRO A 17 -13.28 -3.98 13.07
CA PRO A 17 -13.13 -2.59 12.67
C PRO A 17 -11.93 -1.97 13.40
N SER A 18 -10.99 -1.43 12.63
CA SER A 18 -9.80 -0.84 13.22
C SER A 18 -10.14 0.52 13.83
N LEU A 19 -9.94 0.64 15.14
CA LEU A 19 -10.03 1.92 15.85
C LEU A 19 -8.74 2.73 15.73
N THR A 20 -7.66 2.09 15.26
CA THR A 20 -6.33 2.67 15.13
C THR A 20 -5.76 2.22 13.78
N SER A 21 -5.91 3.06 12.76
CA SER A 21 -5.45 2.77 11.40
C SER A 21 -4.59 3.92 10.88
N ASN A 22 -3.62 3.59 10.02
CA ASN A 22 -2.83 4.58 9.31
C ASN A 22 -3.71 5.49 8.42
N HIS A 23 -4.82 4.99 7.89
CA HIS A 23 -5.80 5.81 7.14
C HIS A 23 -6.43 6.88 8.03
N ILE A 24 -6.84 6.52 9.26
CA ILE A 24 -7.40 7.47 10.24
C ILE A 24 -6.37 8.55 10.59
N MET A 25 -5.10 8.17 10.71
CA MET A 25 -4.01 9.10 11.03
C MET A 25 -3.50 9.91 9.83
N GLY A 26 -4.03 9.70 8.62
CA GLY A 26 -3.54 10.35 7.40
C GLY A 26 -2.13 9.92 6.98
N LYS A 27 -1.72 8.68 7.32
CA LYS A 27 -0.39 8.11 7.03
C LYS A 27 -0.43 6.88 6.11
N ALA A 28 -1.58 6.57 5.53
CA ALA A 28 -1.76 5.57 4.49
C ALA A 28 -2.57 6.15 3.33
N ILE A 29 -2.42 5.52 2.18
CA ILE A 29 -3.18 5.78 0.98
C ILE A 29 -3.44 4.44 0.26
N ASP A 30 -4.66 4.31 -0.24
CA ASP A 30 -5.04 3.20 -1.11
C ASP A 30 -4.96 3.68 -2.55
N MET A 31 -4.10 3.04 -3.36
CA MET A 31 -3.84 3.44 -4.73
C MET A 31 -3.90 2.26 -5.69
N THR A 32 -4.61 2.45 -6.80
CA THR A 32 -4.45 1.64 -8.00
C THR A 32 -3.43 2.33 -8.90
N ILE A 33 -2.34 1.64 -9.22
CA ILE A 33 -1.26 2.18 -10.07
C ILE A 33 -1.26 1.40 -11.38
N LEU A 34 -1.46 2.10 -12.49
CA LEU A 34 -1.56 1.51 -13.83
C LEU A 34 -0.73 2.32 -14.82
N TRP A 35 0.02 1.61 -15.66
CA TRP A 35 0.71 2.15 -16.83
C TRP A 35 0.95 1.03 -17.85
N THR A 36 1.40 1.38 -19.04
CA THR A 36 1.75 0.42 -20.09
C THR A 36 3.28 0.32 -20.25
N GLY A 37 3.79 -0.89 -20.45
CA GLY A 37 5.20 -1.16 -20.70
C GLY A 37 6.14 -0.82 -19.54
N GLU A 38 7.36 -0.39 -19.88
CA GLU A 38 8.37 0.05 -18.93
C GLU A 38 8.25 1.54 -18.68
N MET A 39 8.24 1.95 -17.41
CA MET A 39 8.35 3.35 -17.01
C MET A 39 9.73 3.61 -16.43
N THR A 40 10.34 4.74 -16.80
CA THR A 40 11.53 5.25 -16.10
C THR A 40 11.08 6.25 -15.05
N VAL A 41 11.42 6.00 -13.79
CA VAL A 41 11.10 6.84 -12.63
C VAL A 41 12.36 7.12 -11.83
N ASN A 42 12.45 8.28 -11.18
CA ASN A 42 13.57 8.58 -10.31
C ASN A 42 13.29 8.09 -8.88
N ASP A 43 14.29 7.49 -8.23
CA ASP A 43 14.26 7.27 -6.78
C ASP A 43 14.45 8.60 -6.02
N LYS A 44 14.35 8.56 -4.68
CA LYS A 44 14.51 9.74 -3.83
C LYS A 44 15.90 10.40 -3.92
N ALA A 45 16.93 9.65 -4.31
CA ALA A 45 18.28 10.17 -4.52
C ALA A 45 18.47 10.77 -5.93
N GLY A 46 17.46 10.69 -6.80
CA GLY A 46 17.48 11.21 -8.16
C GLY A 46 17.98 10.21 -9.21
N ASN A 47 18.26 8.96 -8.84
CA ASN A 47 18.71 7.95 -9.79
C ASN A 47 17.54 7.41 -10.61
N SER A 48 17.70 7.32 -11.92
CA SER A 48 16.70 6.73 -12.79
C SER A 48 16.63 5.21 -12.64
N THR A 49 15.42 4.72 -12.40
CA THR A 49 15.07 3.31 -12.24
C THR A 49 14.00 2.94 -13.26
N LYS A 50 14.22 1.82 -13.95
CA LYS A 50 13.23 1.22 -14.84
C LYS A 50 12.27 0.33 -14.04
N VAL A 51 10.98 0.52 -14.22
CA VAL A 51 9.92 -0.25 -13.55
C VAL A 51 8.97 -0.80 -14.60
N GLN A 52 8.93 -2.12 -14.71
CA GLN A 52 7.96 -2.84 -15.55
C GLN A 52 6.60 -2.86 -14.86
N PHE A 53 5.53 -2.67 -15.64
CA PHE A 53 4.18 -2.88 -15.13
C PHE A 53 3.99 -4.34 -14.71
N SER A 54 3.22 -4.53 -13.64
CA SER A 54 2.75 -5.85 -13.21
C SER A 54 1.28 -5.76 -12.83
N THR A 55 0.48 -6.68 -13.35
CA THR A 55 -0.93 -6.80 -12.97
C THR A 55 -1.11 -7.16 -11.50
N ASN A 56 -0.10 -7.78 -10.89
CA ASN A 56 -0.05 -8.04 -9.45
C ASN A 56 0.97 -7.13 -8.76
N VAL A 57 0.51 -5.95 -8.33
CA VAL A 57 1.34 -4.96 -7.63
C VAL A 57 2.01 -5.51 -6.38
N ASN A 58 1.42 -6.50 -5.69
CA ASN A 58 2.01 -7.11 -4.49
C ASN A 58 3.33 -7.84 -4.77
N THR A 59 3.64 -8.12 -6.04
CA THR A 59 4.88 -8.77 -6.46
C THR A 59 5.84 -7.83 -7.19
N ASN A 60 5.46 -6.56 -7.42
CA ASN A 60 6.30 -5.59 -8.11
C ASN A 60 7.38 -4.99 -7.19
N THR A 61 8.40 -5.79 -6.88
CA THR A 61 9.46 -5.42 -5.93
C THR A 61 10.26 -4.19 -6.37
N GLN A 62 10.37 -3.91 -7.68
CA GLN A 62 11.05 -2.73 -8.17
C GLN A 62 10.25 -1.45 -7.85
N LEU A 63 8.94 -1.47 -8.06
CA LEU A 63 8.05 -0.38 -7.64
C LEU A 63 8.09 -0.19 -6.12
N HIS A 64 8.13 -1.28 -5.35
CA HIS A 64 8.22 -1.20 -3.87
C HIS A 64 9.51 -0.52 -3.42
N LYS A 65 10.65 -0.85 -4.05
CA LYS A 65 11.95 -0.20 -3.77
C LYS A 65 11.89 1.30 -4.07
N VAL A 66 11.29 1.69 -5.20
CA VAL A 66 11.09 3.10 -5.55
C VAL A 66 10.25 3.78 -4.46
N GLY A 67 9.07 3.24 -4.12
CA GLY A 67 8.22 3.79 -3.06
C GLY A 67 8.95 3.91 -1.72
N ALA A 68 9.66 2.86 -1.31
CA ALA A 68 10.41 2.82 -0.06
C ALA A 68 11.50 3.90 0.00
N SER A 69 12.10 4.25 -1.14
CA SER A 69 13.07 5.36 -1.19
C SER A 69 12.44 6.71 -0.81
N TYR A 70 11.13 6.89 -1.06
CA TYR A 70 10.36 8.07 -0.65
C TYR A 70 9.71 7.93 0.73
N GLY A 71 9.96 6.83 1.45
CA GLY A 71 9.35 6.55 2.76
C GLY A 71 7.90 6.04 2.67
N VAL A 72 7.48 5.53 1.50
CA VAL A 72 6.14 4.96 1.28
C VAL A 72 6.26 3.47 0.95
N TYR A 73 5.72 2.63 1.83
CA TYR A 73 5.94 1.19 1.80
C TYR A 73 4.66 0.44 1.42
N LYS A 74 4.80 -0.58 0.59
CA LYS A 74 3.71 -1.48 0.19
C LYS A 74 3.38 -2.46 1.32
N LEU A 75 2.10 -2.61 1.65
CA LEU A 75 1.61 -3.82 2.33
C LEU A 75 1.34 -4.91 1.29
N THR A 76 2.16 -5.96 1.23
CA THR A 76 2.12 -6.97 0.15
C THR A 76 0.95 -7.95 0.25
N SER A 77 0.24 -7.98 1.37
CA SER A 77 -0.99 -8.77 1.53
C SER A 77 -2.25 -8.03 1.06
N ASP A 78 -2.15 -6.73 0.79
CA ASP A 78 -3.29 -5.87 0.48
C ASP A 78 -2.94 -4.95 -0.70
N ALA A 79 -3.34 -5.35 -1.91
CA ALA A 79 -2.93 -4.72 -3.17
C ALA A 79 -3.05 -3.18 -3.21
N PRO A 80 -4.15 -2.54 -2.79
CA PRO A 80 -4.24 -1.08 -2.79
C PRO A 80 -3.37 -0.39 -1.74
N HIS A 81 -3.03 -1.02 -0.61
CA HIS A 81 -2.54 -0.30 0.56
C HIS A 81 -1.04 0.08 0.49
N TRP A 82 -0.76 1.36 0.71
CA TRP A 82 0.56 1.93 0.90
C TRP A 82 0.58 2.82 2.14
N SER A 83 1.65 2.78 2.92
CA SER A 83 1.73 3.58 4.14
C SER A 83 3.16 3.93 4.51
N HIS A 84 3.32 4.84 5.46
CA HIS A 84 4.64 5.23 5.96
C HIS A 84 5.42 4.09 6.65
N ASN A 85 4.78 2.96 6.97
CA ASN A 85 5.39 1.82 7.67
C ASN A 85 5.07 0.44 7.06
N GLY A 86 4.32 0.38 5.95
CA GLY A 86 4.01 -0.86 5.23
C GLY A 86 3.02 -1.77 5.96
N ARG A 87 2.24 -1.19 6.87
CA ARG A 87 1.20 -1.86 7.67
C ARG A 87 -0.08 -1.04 7.66
#